data_AF-A0A7L5ZHD1-F1
#
_entry.id   AF-A0A7L5ZHD1-F1
#
_cell.length_a   1.000
_cell.length_b   1.000
_cell.length_c   1.000
_cell.angle_alpha   90.00
_cell.angle_beta   90.00
_cell.angle_gamma   90.00
#
_symmetry.space_group_name_H-M   'P 1'
#
loop_
_entity.id
_entity.type
_entity.pdbx_description
1 polymer ?
#
loop_
_entity_poly.entity_id
_entity_poly.type
_entity_poly.pdbx_seq_one_letter_code
_entity_poly.pdbx_strand_id
1 'polypeptide(L)'
;MNRTDLETWLGPALEQMSVREVDAFAAMVERIDRLHPEAADDRPMGTWAMNGALQVQLGDDTLAGLAAAYLRALESEREAWAMLQGAMIASDAAGLSQSEIARQASVTRVTVARTLGR
;
A
#
# COMPACT_ATOMS: atom_id res chain seq x y z
N MET A 1 4.31 -13.81 -14.11
CA MET A 1 5.79 -13.66 -14.27
C MET A 1 6.40 -15.00 -14.73
N ASN A 2 7.45 -15.04 -15.57
CA ASN A 2 8.12 -16.31 -15.92
C ASN A 2 9.28 -16.64 -14.94
N ARG A 3 9.88 -17.83 -15.02
CA ARG A 3 10.91 -18.29 -14.08
C ARG A 3 12.19 -17.44 -14.09
N THR A 4 12.68 -17.07 -15.26
CA THR A 4 13.89 -16.26 -15.41
C THR A 4 13.67 -14.85 -14.85
N ASP A 5 12.50 -14.27 -15.11
CA ASP A 5 12.12 -12.96 -14.56
C ASP A 5 12.04 -13.01 -13.03
N LEU A 6 11.50 -14.11 -12.47
CA LEU A 6 11.41 -14.32 -11.04
C LEU A 6 12.79 -14.43 -10.37
N GLU A 7 13.71 -15.21 -10.96
CA GLU A 7 15.08 -15.34 -10.45
C GLU A 7 15.82 -14.00 -10.49
N THR A 8 15.60 -13.22 -11.53
CA THR A 8 16.14 -11.86 -11.65
C THR A 8 15.56 -10.94 -10.56
N TRP A 9 14.26 -11.02 -10.31
CA TRP A 9 13.59 -10.22 -9.29
C TRP A 9 14.03 -10.59 -7.86
N LEU A 10 14.23 -11.88 -7.58
CA LEU A 10 14.72 -12.37 -6.28
C LEU A 10 16.14 -11.88 -5.99
N GLY A 11 16.98 -11.75 -7.02
CA GLY A 11 18.34 -11.25 -6.89
C GLY A 11 19.13 -12.02 -5.81
N PRO A 12 19.77 -11.34 -4.84
CA PRO A 12 20.53 -12.00 -3.77
C PRO A 12 19.72 -12.93 -2.86
N ALA A 13 18.39 -12.76 -2.77
CA ALA A 13 17.54 -13.63 -1.96
C ALA A 13 17.51 -15.06 -2.51
N LEU A 14 17.75 -15.23 -3.82
CA LEU A 14 17.82 -16.53 -4.47
C LEU A 14 18.88 -17.45 -3.84
N GLU A 15 20.00 -16.88 -3.38
CA GLU A 15 21.10 -17.63 -2.74
C GLU A 15 20.71 -18.22 -1.37
N GLN A 16 19.65 -17.70 -0.76
CA GLN A 16 19.14 -18.13 0.55
C GLN A 16 18.01 -19.15 0.42
N MET A 17 17.59 -19.48 -0.81
CA MET A 17 16.45 -20.34 -1.07
C MET A 17 16.89 -21.66 -1.70
N SER A 18 16.37 -22.76 -1.18
CA SER A 18 16.40 -24.05 -1.87
C SER A 18 15.52 -24.03 -3.12
N VAL A 19 15.78 -24.92 -4.08
CA VAL A 19 14.96 -25.06 -5.30
C VAL A 19 13.47 -25.22 -4.97
N ARG A 20 13.14 -25.99 -3.92
CA ARG A 20 11.76 -26.19 -3.45
C ARG A 20 11.12 -24.90 -2.94
N GLU A 21 11.88 -24.06 -2.26
CA GLU A 21 11.40 -22.76 -1.80
C GLU A 21 11.17 -21.81 -2.97
N VAL A 22 12.06 -21.80 -3.97
CA VAL A 22 11.85 -20.97 -5.16
C VAL A 22 10.60 -21.42 -5.94
N ASP A 23 10.36 -22.74 -6.05
CA ASP A 23 9.17 -23.28 -6.71
C ASP A 23 7.89 -22.95 -5.93
N ALA A 24 7.94 -23.04 -4.59
CA ALA A 24 6.83 -22.64 -3.73
C ALA A 24 6.54 -21.14 -3.88
N PHE A 25 7.57 -20.30 -3.95
CA PHE A 25 7.42 -18.87 -4.16
C PHE A 25 6.83 -18.56 -5.54
N ALA A 26 7.28 -19.24 -6.59
CA ALA A 26 6.71 -19.09 -7.94
C ALA A 26 5.20 -19.36 -7.97
N ALA A 27 4.74 -20.42 -7.30
CA ALA A 27 3.31 -20.73 -7.18
C ALA A 27 2.52 -19.64 -6.42
N MET A 28 3.13 -18.99 -5.43
CA MET A 28 2.54 -17.85 -4.73
C MET A 28 2.46 -16.61 -5.63
N VAL A 29 3.52 -16.30 -6.38
CA VAL A 29 3.55 -15.20 -7.35
C VAL A 29 2.45 -15.37 -8.40
N GLU A 30 2.27 -16.56 -8.97
CA GLU A 30 1.17 -16.82 -9.90
C GLU A 30 -0.21 -16.53 -9.30
N ARG A 31 -0.39 -16.81 -8.00
CA ARG A 31 -1.65 -16.51 -7.30
C ARG A 31 -1.81 -15.02 -7.04
N ILE A 32 -0.74 -14.32 -6.69
CA ILE A 32 -0.71 -12.87 -6.50
C ILE A 32 -1.03 -12.16 -7.83
N ASP A 33 -0.41 -12.59 -8.94
CA ASP A 33 -0.67 -12.07 -10.28
C ASP A 33 -2.16 -12.20 -10.66
N ARG A 34 -2.83 -13.31 -10.29
CA ARG A 34 -4.28 -13.46 -10.51
C ARG A 34 -5.15 -12.52 -9.66
N LEU A 35 -4.72 -12.21 -8.44
CA LEU A 35 -5.44 -11.28 -7.54
C LEU A 35 -5.18 -9.82 -7.93
N HIS A 36 -4.02 -9.55 -8.50
CA HIS A 36 -3.58 -8.25 -8.95
C HIS A 36 -3.17 -8.32 -10.43
N PRO A 37 -4.14 -8.51 -11.36
CA PRO A 37 -3.84 -8.66 -12.79
C PRO A 37 -3.17 -7.41 -13.38
N GLU A 38 -3.29 -6.28 -12.67
CA GLU A 38 -2.75 -4.97 -13.03
C GLU A 38 -1.28 -4.80 -12.60
N ALA A 39 -0.67 -5.82 -11.98
CA ALA A 39 0.76 -5.83 -11.61
C ALA A 39 1.70 -5.74 -12.82
N ALA A 40 1.18 -5.98 -14.03
CA ALA A 40 1.91 -5.81 -15.29
C ALA A 40 2.08 -4.33 -15.73
N ASP A 41 1.29 -3.40 -15.20
CA ASP A 41 1.24 -1.99 -15.63
C ASP A 41 1.91 -1.03 -14.60
N ASP A 42 3.10 -1.37 -14.10
CA ASP A 42 3.88 -0.54 -13.15
C ASP A 42 3.16 -0.16 -11.85
N ARG A 43 2.13 -0.93 -11.45
CA ARG A 43 1.44 -0.68 -10.19
C ARG A 43 2.14 -1.39 -9.02
N PRO A 44 2.49 -0.66 -7.95
CA PRO A 44 3.31 -1.20 -6.88
C PRO A 44 2.62 -2.26 -6.01
N MET A 45 1.29 -2.43 -6.10
CA MET A 45 0.55 -3.38 -5.25
C MET A 45 0.96 -4.84 -5.46
N GLY A 46 1.15 -5.30 -6.70
CA GLY A 46 1.61 -6.66 -6.98
C GLY A 46 2.99 -6.91 -6.37
N THR A 47 3.92 -5.99 -6.59
CA THR A 47 5.27 -6.03 -6.02
C THR A 47 5.26 -6.03 -4.49
N TRP A 48 4.42 -5.21 -3.84
CA TRP A 48 4.31 -5.22 -2.38
C TRP A 48 3.73 -6.53 -1.84
N ALA A 49 2.76 -7.12 -2.54
CA ALA A 49 2.24 -8.43 -2.18
C ALA A 49 3.30 -9.54 -2.30
N MET A 50 4.11 -9.50 -3.36
CA MET A 50 5.25 -10.42 -3.53
C MET A 50 6.28 -10.26 -2.41
N ASN A 51 6.62 -9.02 -2.04
CA ASN A 51 7.53 -8.72 -0.93
C ASN A 51 7.03 -9.30 0.39
N GLY A 52 5.75 -9.08 0.72
CA GLY A 52 5.16 -9.62 1.95
C GLY A 52 5.16 -11.14 1.99
N ALA A 53 4.87 -11.79 0.85
CA ALA A 53 4.94 -13.25 0.75
C ALA A 53 6.39 -13.77 0.93
N LEU A 54 7.37 -13.09 0.33
CA LEU A 54 8.78 -13.47 0.44
C LEU A 54 9.28 -13.33 1.88
N GLN A 55 8.97 -12.22 2.56
CA GLN A 55 9.38 -11.99 3.95
C GLN A 55 8.88 -13.08 4.89
N VAL A 56 7.62 -13.50 4.73
CA VAL A 56 7.05 -14.60 5.54
C VAL A 56 7.68 -15.94 5.18
N GLN A 57 7.96 -16.19 3.90
CA GLN A 57 8.57 -17.43 3.45
C GLN A 57 10.03 -17.58 3.94
N LEU A 58 10.82 -16.50 3.88
CA LEU A 58 12.21 -16.50 4.35
C LEU A 58 12.31 -16.41 5.88
N GLY A 59 11.22 -16.06 6.56
CA GLY A 59 11.20 -15.88 8.02
C GLY A 59 11.75 -14.53 8.48
N ASP A 60 11.92 -13.57 7.57
CA ASP A 60 12.31 -12.20 7.88
C ASP A 60 11.21 -11.45 8.66
N ASP A 61 9.95 -11.83 8.46
CA ASP A 61 8.81 -11.39 9.26
C ASP A 61 7.76 -12.53 9.36
N THR A 62 6.69 -12.26 10.09
CA THR A 62 5.55 -13.16 10.28
C THR A 62 4.27 -12.49 9.78
N LEU A 63 3.24 -13.30 9.50
CA LEU A 63 1.90 -12.77 9.20
C LEU A 63 1.40 -11.82 10.30
N ALA A 64 1.68 -12.14 11.58
CA ALA A 64 1.29 -11.30 12.70
C ALA A 64 2.04 -9.96 12.72
N GLY A 65 3.34 -9.96 12.37
CA GLY A 65 4.16 -8.75 12.27
C GLY A 65 3.67 -7.81 11.16
N LEU A 66 3.45 -8.35 9.96
CA LEU A 66 2.89 -7.60 8.83
C LEU A 66 1.47 -7.09 9.13
N ALA A 67 0.62 -7.89 9.78
CA ALA A 67 -0.71 -7.45 10.20
C ALA A 67 -0.64 -6.29 11.21
N ALA A 68 0.29 -6.36 12.18
CA ALA A 68 0.51 -5.27 13.12
C ALA A 68 1.02 -4.00 12.44
N ALA A 69 1.91 -4.12 11.44
CA ALA A 69 2.38 -2.98 10.65
C ALA A 69 1.24 -2.32 9.86
N TYR A 70 0.37 -3.12 9.24
CA TYR A 70 -0.84 -2.63 8.56
C TYR A 70 -1.77 -1.87 9.51
N LEU A 71 -2.04 -2.41 10.70
CA LEU A 71 -2.89 -1.74 11.69
C LEU A 71 -2.30 -0.41 12.17
N ARG A 72 -0.97 -0.33 12.35
CA ARG A 72 -0.31 0.94 12.68
C ARG A 72 -0.47 1.97 11.55
N ALA A 73 -0.31 1.54 10.30
CA ALA A 73 -0.49 2.42 9.15
C ALA A 73 -1.92 2.98 9.07
N LEU A 74 -2.93 2.14 9.30
CA LEU A 74 -4.33 2.59 9.38
C LEU A 74 -4.57 3.59 10.50
N GLU A 75 -3.93 3.41 11.65
CA GLU A 75 -4.07 4.36 12.76
C GLU A 75 -3.43 5.71 12.41
N SER A 76 -2.22 5.70 11.86
CA SER A 76 -1.57 6.93 11.37
C SER A 76 -2.36 7.63 10.27
N GLU A 77 -3.02 6.87 9.38
CA GLU A 77 -3.94 7.42 8.37
C GLU A 77 -5.11 8.17 9.04
N ARG A 78 -5.75 7.56 10.04
CA ARG A 78 -6.88 8.17 10.77
C ARG A 78 -6.46 9.45 11.48
N GLU A 79 -5.31 9.44 12.14
CA GLU A 79 -4.75 10.61 12.81
C GLU A 79 -4.47 11.75 11.81
N ALA A 80 -3.78 11.45 10.70
CA ALA A 80 -3.49 12.42 9.65
C ALA A 80 -4.77 12.99 9.03
N TRP A 81 -5.77 12.14 8.80
CA TRP A 81 -7.07 12.56 8.29
C TRP A 81 -7.79 13.50 9.26
N ALA A 82 -7.84 13.17 10.55
CA ALA A 82 -8.46 14.01 11.57
C ALA A 82 -7.79 15.39 11.67
N MET A 83 -6.45 15.43 11.62
CA MET A 83 -5.69 16.70 11.57
C MET A 83 -6.02 17.52 10.32
N LEU A 84 -6.11 16.87 9.16
CA LEU A 84 -6.46 17.54 7.91
C LEU A 84 -7.88 18.11 7.94
N GLN A 85 -8.85 17.39 8.53
CA GLN A 85 -10.21 17.91 8.73
C GLN A 85 -10.22 19.16 9.61
N GLY A 86 -9.46 19.15 10.72
CA GLY A 86 -9.27 20.34 11.56
C GLY A 86 -8.71 21.54 10.79
N ALA A 87 -7.71 21.29 9.93
CA ALA A 87 -7.14 22.33 9.06
C ALA A 87 -8.15 22.88 8.03
N MET A 88 -9.01 22.03 7.47
CA MET A 88 -10.10 22.47 6.57
C MET A 88 -11.08 23.39 7.30
N ILE A 89 -11.49 23.03 8.53
CA ILE A 89 -12.41 23.83 9.36
C ILE A 89 -11.78 25.19 9.68
N ALA A 90 -10.51 25.20 10.11
CA ALA A 90 -9.79 26.44 10.39
C ALA A 90 -9.66 27.34 9.13
N SER A 91 -9.47 26.74 7.96
CA SER A 91 -9.38 27.46 6.69
C SER A 91 -10.73 28.07 6.26
N ASP A 92 -11.84 27.35 6.46
CA ASP A 92 -13.20 27.88 6.21
C ASP A 92 -13.48 29.06 7.15
N ALA A 93 -13.11 28.94 8.44
CA ALA A 93 -13.23 30.02 9.41
C ALA A 93 -12.37 31.25 9.08
N ALA A 94 -11.23 31.05 8.40
CA ALA A 94 -10.38 32.11 7.87
C ALA A 94 -10.91 32.73 6.56
N GLY A 95 -12.05 32.25 6.04
CA GLY A 95 -12.72 32.82 4.87
C GLY A 95 -12.28 32.24 3.52
N LEU A 96 -11.50 31.16 3.49
CA LEU A 96 -11.14 30.51 2.23
C LEU A 96 -12.36 29.84 1.61
N SER A 97 -12.47 29.88 0.28
CA SER A 97 -13.54 29.17 -0.41
C SER A 97 -13.32 27.65 -0.38
N GLN A 98 -14.41 26.86 -0.41
CA GLN A 98 -14.31 25.38 -0.48
C GLN A 98 -13.47 24.90 -1.67
N SER A 99 -13.46 25.66 -2.78
CA SER A 99 -12.66 25.36 -3.96
C SER A 99 -11.16 25.48 -3.69
N GLU A 100 -10.75 26.50 -2.93
CA GLU A 100 -9.36 26.72 -2.55
C GLU A 100 -8.90 25.70 -1.52
N ILE A 101 -9.74 25.39 -0.53
CA ILE A 101 -9.47 24.35 0.47
C ILE A 101 -9.26 23.00 -0.22
N ALA A 102 -10.17 22.61 -1.12
CA ALA A 102 -10.07 21.36 -1.88
C ALA A 102 -8.77 21.28 -2.70
N ARG A 103 -8.39 22.37 -3.36
CA ARG A 103 -7.15 22.45 -4.15
C ARG A 103 -5.90 22.31 -3.26
N GLN A 104 -5.86 22.98 -2.11
CA GLN A 104 -4.70 22.93 -1.21
C GLN A 104 -4.55 21.59 -0.51
N ALA A 105 -5.67 21.00 -0.08
CA ALA A 105 -5.69 19.70 0.58
C ALA A 105 -5.64 18.50 -0.38
N SER A 106 -5.63 18.75 -1.70
CA SER A 106 -5.69 17.70 -2.74
C SER A 106 -6.86 16.72 -2.57
N VAL A 107 -8.02 17.23 -2.17
CA VAL A 107 -9.26 16.46 -2.01
C VAL A 107 -10.36 17.02 -2.90
N THR A 108 -11.47 16.28 -3.05
CA THR A 108 -12.63 16.77 -3.79
C THR A 108 -13.41 17.82 -2.99
N ARG A 109 -14.11 18.72 -3.67
CA ARG A 109 -15.02 19.68 -3.01
C ARG A 109 -16.12 18.99 -2.19
N VAL A 110 -16.58 17.82 -2.64
CA VAL A 110 -17.55 16.99 -1.89
C VAL A 110 -16.98 16.57 -0.54
N THR A 111 -15.70 16.22 -0.49
CA THR A 111 -15.01 15.85 0.75
C THR A 111 -14.93 17.03 1.71
N VAL A 112 -14.65 18.23 1.19
CA VAL A 112 -14.66 19.48 1.96
C VAL A 112 -16.06 19.78 2.49
N ALA A 113 -17.09 19.77 1.65
CA ALA A 113 -18.47 20.02 2.05
C ALA A 113 -18.93 19.07 3.19
N ARG A 114 -18.69 17.77 3.02
CA ARG A 114 -18.98 16.75 4.05
C ARG A 114 -18.25 17.02 5.36
N THR A 115 -16.97 17.42 5.30
CA THR A 115 -16.17 17.75 6.48
C THR A 115 -16.71 18.98 7.22
N LEU A 116 -17.27 19.94 6.48
CA LEU A 116 -17.83 21.17 7.03
C LEU A 116 -19.32 21.06 7.39
N GLY A 117 -19.93 19.88 7.24
CA GLY A 117 -21.33 19.62 7.58
C GLY A 117 -22.34 20.27 6.63
N ARG A 118 -21.98 20.44 5.35
CA ARG A 118 -22.79 21.09 4.31
C ARG A 118 -23.17 20.13 3.19
#